data_AF-A0A1H4DE19-F1
#
_entry.id   AF-A0A1H4DE19-F1
#
_cell.length_a   1.000
_cell.length_b   1.000
_cell.length_c   1.000
_cell.angle_alpha   90.00
_cell.angle_beta   90.00
_cell.angle_gamma   90.00
#
_symmetry.space_group_name_H-M   'P 1'
#
loop_
_entity.id
_entity.type
_entity.pdbx_description
1 polymer ?
#
loop_
_entity_poly.entity_id
_entity_poly.type
_entity_poly.pdbx_seq_one_letter_code
_entity_poly.pdbx_strand_id
1 'polypeptide(L)'
;MLITVERMMQYMKKWKWLACGLVALTLTVGLFARVAFAQEADGNNTVTVCVTMEKFTLGQGYKIEPILVTLPAGTKTAQVITDLLGPGNYENTGTVADSFYLSSIKDGDTDISGVPQYILDKTGPLSPKDRSDDQWLGEFDYYTNSGWMYAINNSFPGVGASGTTLAQGDVLRWQYTLYGLGADLGADNTQWGGVPLINAANKDALTWRVAEINGMANKADVLAQGENQKKYDGATAVLKDMESTQDSVDTALAALNRLDEAPAVTGDADGDGYITGNDLAVVNKYFGTTVETGQNGDVDADGFITGNDLAVVNKYFGTTGLNE
;
A
#
# COMPACT_ATOMS: atom_id res chain seq x y z
N MET A 1 33.43 46.32 -17.00
CA MET A 1 33.20 45.16 -16.10
C MET A 1 31.71 45.00 -15.76
N LEU A 2 30.83 45.05 -16.79
CA LEU A 2 29.39 44.79 -16.66
C LEU A 2 28.81 43.96 -17.84
N ILE A 3 29.61 43.70 -18.89
CA ILE A 3 29.17 42.99 -20.10
C ILE A 3 29.27 41.46 -19.94
N THR A 4 29.90 40.97 -18.86
CA THR A 4 30.14 39.54 -18.62
C THR A 4 29.01 38.84 -17.86
N VAL A 5 28.21 39.56 -17.05
CA VAL A 5 27.14 38.94 -16.23
C VAL A 5 25.84 38.76 -17.02
N GLU A 6 25.47 39.72 -17.87
CA GLU A 6 24.29 39.60 -18.75
C GLU A 6 24.44 38.49 -19.80
N ARG A 7 25.66 38.29 -20.34
CA ARG A 7 25.94 37.17 -21.25
C ARG A 7 25.87 35.80 -20.55
N MET A 8 26.30 35.69 -19.29
CA MET A 8 26.17 34.43 -18.53
C MET A 8 24.71 34.08 -18.21
N MET A 9 23.87 35.06 -17.86
CA MET A 9 22.45 34.81 -17.56
C MET A 9 21.65 34.42 -18.82
N GLN A 10 22.04 34.91 -20.00
CA GLN A 10 21.41 34.51 -21.28
C GLN A 10 21.77 33.07 -21.69
N TYR A 11 22.95 32.58 -21.30
CA TYR A 11 23.35 31.18 -21.51
C TYR A 11 22.67 30.22 -20.52
N MET A 12 22.44 30.63 -19.27
CA MET A 12 21.76 29.81 -18.26
C MET A 12 20.25 29.64 -18.50
N LYS A 13 19.59 30.61 -19.16
CA LYS A 13 18.17 30.46 -19.57
C LYS A 13 17.96 29.55 -20.79
N LYS A 14 18.98 29.41 -21.66
CA LYS A 14 18.93 28.50 -22.81
C LYS A 14 19.35 27.06 -22.48
N TRP A 15 20.04 26.85 -21.35
CA TRP A 15 20.41 25.51 -20.87
C TRP A 15 19.22 24.73 -20.27
N LYS A 16 18.21 25.43 -19.74
CA LYS A 16 16.98 24.79 -19.23
C LYS A 16 16.15 24.05 -20.29
N TRP A 17 16.43 24.25 -21.58
CA TRP A 17 15.71 23.63 -22.70
C TRP A 17 16.56 22.61 -23.49
N LEU A 18 17.83 22.41 -23.13
CA LEU A 18 18.76 21.47 -23.78
C LEU A 18 19.24 20.34 -22.84
N ALA A 19 18.80 20.35 -21.58
CA ALA A 19 18.99 19.22 -20.65
C ALA A 19 17.87 18.16 -20.74
N CYS A 20 16.84 18.36 -21.57
CA CYS A 20 15.70 17.44 -21.73
C CYS A 20 15.82 16.46 -22.91
N GLY A 21 17.03 16.25 -23.45
CA GLY A 21 17.24 15.46 -24.67
C GLY A 21 17.99 14.13 -24.49
N LEU A 22 18.23 13.65 -23.26
CA LEU A 22 19.16 12.53 -23.06
C LEU A 22 18.86 11.68 -21.80
N VAL A 23 17.61 11.23 -21.63
CA VAL A 23 17.25 10.12 -20.71
C VAL A 23 16.42 9.04 -21.44
N ALA A 24 16.51 8.97 -22.76
CA ALA A 24 16.05 7.82 -23.53
C ALA A 24 17.27 7.21 -24.23
N LEU A 25 17.45 5.89 -24.13
CA LEU A 25 18.61 5.08 -24.59
C LEU A 25 19.77 5.10 -23.55
N THR A 26 20.01 4.07 -22.74
CA THR A 26 20.29 2.67 -23.09
C THR A 26 20.00 1.72 -21.90
N LEU A 27 19.01 0.83 -22.03
CA LEU A 27 18.80 -0.32 -21.15
C LEU A 27 19.08 -1.61 -21.94
N THR A 28 20.35 -2.01 -22.00
CA THR A 28 20.73 -3.38 -22.34
C THR A 28 22.02 -3.72 -21.60
N VAL A 29 21.93 -4.58 -20.57
CA VAL A 29 22.62 -5.88 -20.46
C VAL A 29 22.19 -6.48 -19.10
N GLY A 30 21.43 -7.57 -19.20
CA GLY A 30 20.93 -8.36 -18.07
C GLY A 30 20.01 -9.47 -18.57
N LEU A 31 20.39 -10.13 -19.68
CA LEU A 31 19.59 -11.14 -20.36
C LEU A 31 19.65 -12.46 -19.57
N PHE A 32 18.84 -12.60 -18.52
CA PHE A 32 18.31 -13.92 -18.17
C PHE A 32 16.95 -14.03 -18.84
N ALA A 33 16.94 -14.66 -20.01
CA ALA A 33 15.71 -15.03 -20.68
C ALA A 33 14.92 -16.00 -19.77
N ARG A 34 13.95 -15.47 -19.02
CA ARG A 34 12.75 -16.24 -18.73
C ARG A 34 12.00 -16.28 -20.05
N VAL A 35 12.04 -17.41 -20.73
CA VAL A 35 11.10 -17.70 -21.82
C VAL A 35 9.73 -17.80 -21.15
N ALA A 36 9.06 -16.66 -20.99
CA ALA A 36 7.64 -16.63 -20.79
C ALA A 36 7.04 -17.05 -22.13
N PHE A 37 6.50 -18.25 -22.20
CA PHE A 37 5.57 -18.57 -23.27
C PHE A 37 4.43 -17.57 -23.14
N ALA A 38 4.34 -16.64 -24.09
CA ALA A 38 3.11 -15.92 -24.33
C ALA A 38 2.09 -16.97 -24.79
N GLN A 39 1.35 -17.52 -23.84
CA GLN A 39 0.16 -18.29 -24.14
C GLN A 39 -0.80 -17.32 -24.84
N GLU A 40 -1.24 -17.68 -26.05
CA GLU A 40 -2.32 -16.96 -26.72
C GLU A 40 -3.48 -16.83 -25.73
N ALA A 41 -4.00 -15.60 -25.58
CA ALA A 41 -5.16 -15.32 -24.77
C ALA A 41 -6.34 -16.13 -25.33
N ASP A 42 -6.62 -17.26 -24.71
CA ASP A 42 -7.93 -17.90 -24.80
C ASP A 42 -8.94 -16.86 -24.30
N GLY A 43 -9.94 -16.54 -25.12
CA GLY A 43 -10.81 -15.35 -25.02
C GLY A 43 -11.72 -15.31 -23.78
N ASN A 44 -11.41 -16.10 -22.76
CA ASN A 44 -12.15 -16.23 -21.51
C ASN A 44 -11.24 -16.29 -20.27
N ASN A 45 -9.93 -16.06 -20.39
CA ASN A 45 -9.04 -16.07 -19.22
C ASN A 45 -8.93 -14.67 -18.62
N THR A 46 -9.62 -14.43 -17.51
CA THR A 46 -9.49 -13.20 -16.70
C THR A 46 -8.60 -13.45 -15.48
N VAL A 47 -7.88 -12.42 -15.06
CA VAL A 47 -7.13 -12.39 -13.80
C VAL A 47 -7.73 -11.33 -12.88
N THR A 48 -7.64 -11.55 -11.57
CA THR A 48 -7.98 -10.56 -10.54
C THR A 48 -6.72 -10.09 -9.85
N VAL A 49 -6.59 -8.77 -9.73
CA VAL A 49 -5.43 -8.09 -9.13
C VAL A 49 -5.92 -7.07 -8.11
N CYS A 50 -5.07 -6.71 -7.15
CA CYS A 50 -5.31 -5.58 -6.27
C CYS A 50 -4.64 -4.32 -6.85
N VAL A 51 -5.32 -3.18 -6.81
CA VAL A 51 -4.78 -1.89 -7.28
C VAL A 51 -4.94 -0.81 -6.21
N THR A 52 -3.89 -0.02 -6.00
CA THR A 52 -3.92 1.21 -5.19
C THR A 52 -3.28 2.38 -5.93
N MET A 53 -3.63 3.60 -5.51
CA MET A 53 -2.87 4.81 -5.84
C MET A 53 -2.66 5.66 -4.59
N GLU A 54 -1.41 5.92 -4.25
CA GLU A 54 -0.93 6.29 -2.92
C GLU A 54 -0.18 7.62 -2.96
N LYS A 55 -0.59 8.55 -2.10
CA LYS A 55 0.05 9.85 -1.87
C LYS A 55 0.61 9.92 -0.44
N PHE A 56 1.15 8.80 0.06
CA PHE A 56 1.57 8.66 1.46
C PHE A 56 2.80 9.48 1.81
N THR A 57 3.73 9.64 0.88
CA THR A 57 4.90 10.52 1.03
C THR A 57 4.49 11.99 1.21
N LEU A 58 3.32 12.38 0.71
CA LEU A 58 2.73 13.71 0.92
C LEU A 58 1.86 13.80 2.19
N GLY A 59 1.60 12.67 2.87
CA GLY A 59 0.63 12.58 3.96
C GLY A 59 -0.83 12.62 3.54
N GLN A 60 -1.13 12.54 2.23
CA GLN A 60 -2.47 12.75 1.68
C GLN A 60 -3.30 11.46 1.53
N GLY A 61 -2.78 10.32 1.98
CA GLY A 61 -3.50 9.04 1.93
C GLY A 61 -3.68 8.48 0.50
N TYR A 62 -4.83 7.86 0.24
CA TYR A 62 -5.12 7.20 -1.03
C TYR A 62 -5.84 8.14 -2.01
N LYS A 63 -5.42 8.09 -3.28
CA LYS A 63 -6.22 8.56 -4.42
C LYS A 63 -7.20 7.48 -4.89
N ILE A 64 -6.72 6.24 -4.90
CA ILE A 64 -7.52 5.03 -5.15
C ILE A 64 -7.23 4.12 -3.96
N GLU A 65 -8.23 3.91 -3.11
CA GLU A 65 -8.17 2.94 -2.01
C GLU A 65 -7.98 1.51 -2.58
N PRO A 66 -7.50 0.54 -1.77
CA PRO A 66 -7.34 -0.83 -2.26
C PRO A 66 -8.63 -1.38 -2.85
N ILE A 67 -8.57 -1.79 -4.12
CA ILE A 67 -9.68 -2.40 -4.85
C ILE A 67 -9.21 -3.65 -5.58
N LEU A 68 -10.12 -4.61 -5.76
CA LEU A 68 -9.90 -5.75 -6.64
C LEU A 68 -10.45 -5.45 -8.03
N VAL A 69 -9.63 -5.65 -9.05
CA VAL A 69 -10.01 -5.44 -10.46
C VAL A 69 -9.87 -6.76 -11.20
N THR A 70 -10.93 -7.17 -11.89
CA THR A 70 -10.92 -8.32 -12.81
C THR A 70 -10.72 -7.84 -14.23
N LEU A 71 -9.69 -8.34 -14.90
CA LEU A 71 -9.24 -7.90 -16.23
C LEU A 71 -8.84 -9.09 -17.11
N PRO A 72 -8.85 -8.97 -18.45
CA PRO A 72 -8.29 -9.99 -19.33
C PRO A 72 -6.83 -10.31 -18.99
N ALA A 73 -6.46 -11.58 -19.03
CA ALA A 73 -5.08 -12.01 -18.84
C ALA A 73 -4.14 -11.32 -19.85
N GLY A 74 -2.98 -10.89 -19.39
CA GLY A 74 -2.01 -10.17 -20.22
C GLY A 74 -2.30 -8.67 -20.42
N THR A 75 -3.31 -8.12 -19.75
CA THR A 75 -3.52 -6.67 -19.73
C THR A 75 -2.27 -5.96 -19.19
N LYS A 76 -1.86 -4.90 -19.88
CA LYS A 76 -0.70 -4.09 -19.49
C LYS A 76 -0.98 -3.27 -18.26
N THR A 77 0.00 -3.09 -17.39
CA THR A 77 -0.11 -2.26 -16.18
C THR A 77 -0.56 -0.82 -16.50
N ALA A 78 -0.07 -0.24 -17.60
CA ALA A 78 -0.49 1.07 -18.10
C ALA A 78 -1.98 1.14 -18.45
N GLN A 79 -2.56 0.07 -19.01
CA GLN A 79 -3.99 0.03 -19.36
C GLN A 79 -4.84 0.07 -18.08
N VAL A 80 -4.47 -0.72 -17.08
CA VAL A 80 -5.22 -0.81 -15.82
C VAL A 80 -5.34 0.56 -15.15
N ILE A 81 -4.24 1.31 -15.02
CA ILE A 81 -4.29 2.61 -14.33
C ILE A 81 -5.02 3.68 -15.15
N THR A 82 -4.87 3.67 -16.48
CA THR A 82 -5.51 4.67 -17.33
C THR A 82 -7.02 4.46 -17.42
N ASP A 83 -7.50 3.22 -17.36
CA ASP A 83 -8.92 2.90 -17.25
C ASP A 83 -9.51 3.37 -15.91
N LEU A 84 -8.78 3.15 -14.80
CA LEU A 84 -9.22 3.57 -13.47
C LEU A 84 -9.27 5.09 -13.31
N LEU A 85 -8.30 5.82 -13.86
CA LEU A 85 -8.28 7.29 -13.81
C LEU A 85 -9.30 7.90 -14.77
N GLY A 86 -9.49 7.27 -15.93
CA GLY A 86 -10.36 7.77 -16.99
C GLY A 86 -9.74 8.91 -17.81
N PRO A 87 -10.26 9.15 -19.03
CA PRO A 87 -9.71 10.14 -19.95
C PRO A 87 -9.80 11.55 -19.37
N GLY A 88 -8.71 12.32 -19.51
CA GLY A 88 -8.61 13.70 -19.03
C GLY A 88 -8.25 13.85 -17.55
N ASN A 89 -7.96 12.76 -16.84
CA ASN A 89 -7.52 12.77 -15.44
C ASN A 89 -6.07 12.32 -15.24
N TYR A 90 -5.32 12.11 -16.33
CA TYR A 90 -3.91 11.77 -16.29
C TYR A 90 -3.16 12.36 -17.48
N GLU A 91 -1.86 12.53 -17.30
CA GLU A 91 -0.89 12.81 -18.35
C GLU A 91 0.20 11.74 -18.32
N ASN A 92 0.79 11.46 -19.47
CA ASN A 92 1.84 10.46 -19.58
C ASN A 92 2.83 10.81 -20.69
N THR A 93 4.03 10.27 -20.58
CA THR A 93 4.92 10.10 -21.73
C THR A 93 4.71 8.71 -22.35
N GLY A 94 5.12 8.55 -23.60
CA GLY A 94 4.86 7.33 -24.36
C GLY A 94 3.37 7.09 -24.62
N THR A 95 2.99 5.83 -24.73
CA THR A 95 1.62 5.37 -24.97
C THR A 95 1.30 4.17 -24.08
N VAL A 96 0.03 3.85 -23.86
CA VAL A 96 -0.37 2.64 -23.12
C VAL A 96 0.29 1.36 -23.68
N ALA A 97 0.57 1.33 -24.99
CA ALA A 97 1.20 0.20 -25.64
C ALA A 97 2.74 0.18 -25.53
N ASP A 98 3.39 1.34 -25.39
CA ASP A 98 4.86 1.47 -25.48
C ASP A 98 5.40 2.65 -24.66
N SER A 99 6.46 2.37 -23.90
CA SER A 99 7.21 3.33 -23.07
C SER A 99 6.35 4.24 -22.18
N PHE A 100 5.26 3.72 -21.60
CA PHE A 100 4.34 4.48 -20.74
C PHE A 100 5.00 4.88 -19.42
N TYR A 101 4.98 6.18 -19.13
CA TYR A 101 5.25 6.71 -17.80
C TYR A 101 4.17 7.72 -17.42
N LEU A 102 3.54 7.52 -16.26
CA LEU A 102 2.52 8.41 -15.72
C LEU A 102 3.20 9.69 -15.21
N SER A 103 3.06 10.79 -15.94
CA SER A 103 3.74 12.04 -15.57
C SER A 103 2.91 12.85 -14.58
N SER A 104 1.57 12.82 -14.69
CA SER A 104 0.68 13.60 -13.84
C SER A 104 -0.67 12.92 -13.65
N ILE A 105 -1.34 13.20 -12.53
CA ILE A 105 -2.75 12.89 -12.34
C ILE A 105 -3.52 14.15 -11.95
N LYS A 106 -4.82 14.17 -12.24
CA LYS A 106 -5.69 15.25 -11.79
C LYS A 106 -5.96 15.12 -10.29
N ASP A 107 -5.54 16.11 -9.53
CA ASP A 107 -5.63 16.10 -8.07
C ASP A 107 -5.60 17.53 -7.53
N GLY A 108 -6.59 17.92 -6.72
CA GLY A 108 -6.69 19.28 -6.19
C GLY A 108 -6.14 19.46 -4.77
N ASP A 109 -5.56 18.40 -4.19
CA ASP A 109 -5.13 18.39 -2.80
C ASP A 109 -3.69 18.87 -2.69
N THR A 110 -3.51 20.07 -2.15
CA THR A 110 -2.22 20.72 -1.95
C THR A 110 -1.76 20.69 -0.50
N ASP A 111 -2.50 20.00 0.39
CA ASP A 111 -2.09 19.87 1.78
C ASP A 111 -0.92 18.91 1.89
N ILE A 112 0.23 19.45 2.32
CA ILE A 112 1.46 18.69 2.55
C ILE A 112 1.89 18.78 4.01
N SER A 113 0.97 19.14 4.92
CA SER A 113 1.24 19.18 6.36
C SER A 113 1.52 17.81 6.96
N GLY A 114 1.12 16.73 6.28
CA GLY A 114 1.32 15.35 6.70
C GLY A 114 2.56 14.66 6.12
N VAL A 115 3.46 15.37 5.42
CA VAL A 115 4.69 14.77 4.87
C VAL A 115 5.49 14.11 6.01
N PRO A 116 5.84 12.81 5.90
CA PRO A 116 6.60 12.11 6.94
C PRO A 116 7.95 12.77 7.24
N GLN A 117 8.33 12.76 8.53
CA GLN A 117 9.52 13.47 9.00
C GLN A 117 10.82 12.95 8.36
N TYR A 118 10.94 11.64 8.12
CA TYR A 118 12.12 11.05 7.48
C TYR A 118 12.38 11.59 6.06
N ILE A 119 11.32 12.09 5.38
CA ILE A 119 11.41 12.76 4.08
C ILE A 119 11.80 14.23 4.26
N LEU A 120 11.20 14.92 5.22
CA LEU A 120 11.53 16.32 5.55
C LEU A 120 13.00 16.48 5.97
N ASP A 121 13.57 15.48 6.64
CA ASP A 121 14.98 15.45 7.02
C ASP A 121 15.94 15.46 5.81
N LYS A 122 15.47 15.08 4.62
CA LYS A 122 16.24 15.10 3.37
C LYS A 122 15.90 16.27 2.46
N THR A 123 14.64 16.64 2.42
CA THR A 123 14.13 17.68 1.52
C THR A 123 14.23 19.09 2.12
N GLY A 124 14.23 19.20 3.45
CA GLY A 124 14.00 20.46 4.13
C GLY A 124 12.51 20.85 4.11
N PRO A 125 12.18 22.09 4.48
CA PRO A 125 10.79 22.55 4.43
C PRO A 125 10.29 22.62 2.98
N LEU A 126 9.11 22.06 2.75
CA LEU A 126 8.39 22.11 1.48
C LEU A 126 7.29 23.17 1.53
N SER A 127 6.88 23.68 0.37
CA SER A 127 5.79 24.65 0.25
C SER A 127 4.71 24.13 -0.69
N PRO A 128 3.40 24.33 -0.38
CA PRO A 128 2.32 24.03 -1.31
C PRO A 128 2.48 24.71 -2.68
N LYS A 129 3.19 25.85 -2.73
CA LYS A 129 3.49 26.61 -3.96
C LYS A 129 4.60 26.00 -4.83
N ASP A 130 5.23 24.93 -4.37
CA ASP A 130 6.26 24.21 -5.12
C ASP A 130 5.64 23.21 -6.12
N ARG A 131 4.31 23.18 -6.19
CA ARG A 131 3.52 22.53 -7.23
C ARG A 131 3.36 23.46 -8.44
N SER A 132 3.49 22.90 -9.63
CA SER A 132 3.41 23.63 -10.89
C SER A 132 1.98 24.04 -11.28
N ASP A 133 0.99 23.21 -10.93
CA ASP A 133 -0.44 23.45 -11.13
C ASP A 133 -1.24 22.83 -9.96
N ASP A 134 -2.03 23.63 -9.25
CA ASP A 134 -2.83 23.19 -8.10
C ASP A 134 -3.92 22.16 -8.45
N GLN A 135 -4.21 21.92 -9.74
CA GLN A 135 -5.16 20.91 -10.20
C GLN A 135 -4.53 19.57 -10.61
N TRP A 136 -3.20 19.48 -10.66
CA TRP A 136 -2.46 18.34 -11.21
C TRP A 136 -1.29 17.96 -10.33
N LEU A 137 -1.18 16.69 -9.93
CA LEU A 137 -0.03 16.19 -9.16
C LEU A 137 0.89 15.51 -10.16
N GLY A 138 1.93 16.24 -10.55
CA GLY A 138 2.89 15.86 -11.57
C GLY A 138 4.26 15.51 -11.02
N GLU A 139 5.08 14.89 -11.87
CA GLU A 139 6.51 14.82 -11.64
C GLU A 139 7.11 16.20 -11.41
N PHE A 140 8.16 16.24 -10.58
CA PHE A 140 8.84 17.46 -10.15
C PHE A 140 8.05 18.40 -9.23
N ASP A 141 6.79 18.11 -8.89
CA ASP A 141 6.05 18.89 -7.90
C ASP A 141 6.61 18.65 -6.49
N TYR A 142 6.78 19.73 -5.74
CA TYR A 142 7.38 19.81 -4.40
C TYR A 142 8.88 19.52 -4.31
N TYR A 143 9.44 18.61 -5.10
CA TYR A 143 10.86 18.30 -5.08
C TYR A 143 11.39 17.84 -6.44
N THR A 144 12.65 18.15 -6.76
CA THR A 144 13.18 17.97 -8.12
C THR A 144 13.29 16.51 -8.61
N ASN A 145 13.11 15.53 -7.72
CA ASN A 145 13.16 14.09 -8.02
C ASN A 145 11.82 13.40 -7.72
N SER A 146 10.74 14.17 -7.56
CA SER A 146 9.41 13.62 -7.28
C SER A 146 8.72 13.12 -8.55
N GLY A 147 7.79 12.19 -8.40
CA GLY A 147 7.01 11.65 -9.51
C GLY A 147 6.24 10.38 -9.16
N TRP A 148 5.54 9.83 -10.15
CA TRP A 148 4.76 8.60 -9.99
C TRP A 148 5.61 7.36 -10.27
N MET A 149 5.65 6.45 -9.31
CA MET A 149 6.25 5.13 -9.44
C MET A 149 5.18 4.06 -9.32
N TYR A 150 5.48 2.85 -9.79
CA TYR A 150 4.63 1.70 -9.56
C TYR A 150 5.44 0.52 -9.04
N ALA A 151 4.85 -0.24 -8.13
CA ALA A 151 5.36 -1.51 -7.65
C ALA A 151 4.38 -2.63 -7.99
N ILE A 152 4.91 -3.80 -8.30
CA ILE A 152 4.15 -5.05 -8.42
C ILE A 152 4.76 -6.02 -7.40
N ASN A 153 3.95 -6.49 -6.47
CA ASN A 153 4.36 -7.43 -5.40
C ASN A 153 5.61 -6.94 -4.64
N ASN A 154 5.51 -5.75 -4.05
CA ASN A 154 6.58 -5.06 -3.31
C ASN A 154 7.90 -4.85 -4.10
N SER A 155 7.86 -4.89 -5.43
CA SER A 155 9.03 -4.68 -6.29
C SER A 155 8.77 -3.60 -7.32
N PHE A 156 9.69 -2.64 -7.44
CA PHE A 156 9.64 -1.57 -8.44
C PHE A 156 10.23 -2.04 -9.77
N PRO A 157 9.44 -2.15 -10.85
CA PRO A 157 9.98 -2.59 -12.13
C PRO A 157 10.87 -1.54 -12.78
N GLY A 158 12.00 -1.95 -13.36
CA GLY A 158 12.95 -1.07 -14.07
C GLY A 158 12.52 -0.66 -15.48
N VAL A 159 11.22 -0.72 -15.80
CA VAL A 159 10.64 -0.42 -17.11
C VAL A 159 9.35 0.37 -16.97
N GLY A 160 8.96 1.13 -18.00
CA GLY A 160 7.66 1.80 -18.05
C GLY A 160 6.48 0.81 -17.96
N ALA A 161 5.31 1.27 -17.52
CA ALA A 161 4.17 0.41 -17.20
C ALA A 161 3.51 -0.27 -18.41
N SER A 162 3.91 0.08 -19.64
CA SER A 162 3.56 -0.66 -20.85
C SER A 162 4.38 -1.94 -21.05
N GLY A 163 5.54 -2.05 -20.37
CA GLY A 163 6.47 -3.18 -20.43
C GLY A 163 6.16 -4.32 -19.47
N THR A 164 5.15 -4.17 -18.61
CA THR A 164 4.71 -5.19 -17.65
C THR A 164 3.25 -5.59 -17.89
N THR A 165 2.92 -6.82 -17.51
CA THR A 165 1.56 -7.37 -17.52
C THR A 165 1.27 -7.98 -16.17
N LEU A 166 0.02 -7.92 -15.73
CA LEU A 166 -0.37 -8.45 -14.43
C LEU A 166 -0.87 -9.89 -14.52
N ALA A 167 -0.63 -10.65 -13.46
CA ALA A 167 -1.07 -12.01 -13.24
C ALA A 167 -2.08 -12.08 -12.09
N GLN A 168 -2.76 -13.23 -11.98
CA GLN A 168 -3.70 -13.50 -10.88
C GLN A 168 -3.00 -13.32 -9.52
N GLY A 169 -3.60 -12.51 -8.65
CA GLY A 169 -3.09 -12.29 -7.29
C GLY A 169 -2.05 -11.16 -7.18
N ASP A 170 -1.67 -10.50 -8.27
CA ASP A 170 -0.73 -9.39 -8.21
C ASP A 170 -1.30 -8.20 -7.41
N VAL A 171 -0.43 -7.54 -6.65
CA VAL A 171 -0.71 -6.27 -5.98
C VAL A 171 0.04 -5.15 -6.69
N LEU A 172 -0.69 -4.31 -7.42
CA LEU A 172 -0.19 -3.14 -8.14
C LEU A 172 -0.39 -1.88 -7.29
N ARG A 173 0.71 -1.25 -6.90
CA ARG A 173 0.69 -0.02 -6.11
C ARG A 173 1.28 1.13 -6.91
N TRP A 174 0.49 2.15 -7.24
CA TRP A 174 1.00 3.40 -7.76
C TRP A 174 1.32 4.34 -6.60
N GLN A 175 2.53 4.86 -6.54
CA GLN A 175 3.04 5.57 -5.37
C GLN A 175 3.72 6.85 -5.81
N TYR A 176 3.34 7.97 -5.22
CA TYR A 176 4.05 9.22 -5.41
C TYR A 176 5.33 9.21 -4.57
N THR A 177 6.49 9.38 -5.21
CA THR A 177 7.76 9.64 -4.51
C THR A 177 8.01 11.15 -4.47
N LEU A 178 8.50 11.64 -3.34
CA LEU A 178 9.03 12.99 -3.17
C LEU A 178 10.56 13.01 -3.35
N TYR A 179 11.27 12.02 -2.82
CA TYR A 179 12.72 12.09 -2.67
C TYR A 179 13.47 10.90 -3.26
N GLY A 180 14.59 11.21 -3.91
CA GLY A 180 15.62 10.22 -4.28
C GLY A 180 15.14 9.16 -5.27
N LEU A 181 14.18 9.51 -6.14
CA LEU A 181 13.62 8.61 -7.17
C LEU A 181 13.03 7.34 -6.55
N GLY A 182 12.28 7.45 -5.46
CA GLY A 182 11.71 6.31 -4.73
C GLY A 182 12.52 5.86 -3.51
N ALA A 183 13.61 6.53 -3.16
CA ALA A 183 14.37 6.26 -1.95
C ALA A 183 13.49 6.39 -0.68
N ASP A 184 12.56 7.34 -0.69
CA ASP A 184 11.54 7.52 0.35
C ASP A 184 10.47 6.41 0.39
N LEU A 185 10.33 5.66 -0.69
CA LEU A 185 9.48 4.47 -0.78
C LEU A 185 10.23 3.18 -0.40
N GLY A 186 11.51 3.27 -0.04
CA GLY A 186 12.38 2.10 0.19
C GLY A 186 12.93 1.46 -1.09
N ALA A 187 12.79 2.10 -2.26
CA ALA A 187 13.37 1.61 -3.50
C ALA A 187 14.89 1.79 -3.49
N ASP A 188 15.62 0.72 -3.83
CA ASP A 188 17.08 0.80 -4.01
C ASP A 188 17.42 1.36 -5.40
N ASN A 189 17.74 2.64 -5.42
CA ASN A 189 18.26 3.35 -6.59
C ASN A 189 19.69 3.85 -6.33
N THR A 190 20.48 3.12 -5.54
CA THR A 190 21.87 3.46 -5.20
C THR A 190 22.74 3.74 -6.42
N GLN A 191 22.50 3.03 -7.53
CA GLN A 191 23.19 3.26 -8.81
C GLN A 191 22.98 4.68 -9.39
N TRP A 192 21.89 5.34 -8.98
CA TRP A 192 21.50 6.69 -9.41
C TRP A 192 21.54 7.70 -8.26
N GLY A 193 22.15 7.33 -7.13
CA GLY A 193 22.30 8.18 -5.94
C GLY A 193 21.12 8.15 -4.96
N GLY A 194 20.09 7.34 -5.22
CA GLY A 194 18.92 7.16 -4.35
C GLY A 194 19.12 6.00 -3.37
N VAL A 195 19.78 6.25 -2.24
CA VAL A 195 19.87 5.24 -1.15
C VAL A 195 18.52 5.16 -0.44
N PRO A 196 17.92 3.97 -0.24
CA PRO A 196 16.68 3.82 0.52
C PRO A 196 16.74 4.53 1.87
N LEU A 197 15.72 5.34 2.17
CA LEU A 197 15.62 6.03 3.46
C LEU A 197 15.07 5.11 4.55
N ILE A 198 14.31 4.11 4.15
CA ILE A 198 13.60 3.17 5.01
C ILE A 198 13.75 1.75 4.48
N ASN A 199 13.59 0.77 5.37
CA ASN A 199 13.35 -0.63 4.98
C ASN A 199 11.84 -0.87 4.96
N ALA A 200 11.19 -0.58 3.84
CA ALA A 200 9.74 -0.69 3.72
C ALA A 200 9.26 -2.13 3.94
N ALA A 201 8.25 -2.31 4.79
CA ALA A 201 7.59 -3.59 4.97
C ALA A 201 6.87 -4.04 3.67
N ASN A 202 6.76 -5.35 3.46
CA ASN A 202 5.90 -5.89 2.42
C ASN A 202 4.43 -5.78 2.87
N LYS A 203 3.67 -4.95 2.16
CA LYS A 203 2.27 -4.64 2.46
C LYS A 203 1.26 -5.37 1.58
N ASP A 204 1.70 -6.24 0.69
CA ASP A 204 0.86 -6.78 -0.38
C ASP A 204 -0.36 -7.55 0.16
N ALA A 205 -0.13 -8.49 1.10
CA ALA A 205 -1.20 -9.31 1.67
C ALA A 205 -2.21 -8.48 2.47
N LEU A 206 -1.73 -7.48 3.24
CA LEU A 206 -2.61 -6.57 3.97
C LEU A 206 -3.43 -5.69 3.01
N THR A 207 -2.79 -5.19 1.95
CA THR A 207 -3.45 -4.39 0.91
C THR A 207 -4.54 -5.19 0.21
N TRP A 208 -4.25 -6.44 -0.15
CA TRP A 208 -5.23 -7.36 -0.74
C TRP A 208 -6.41 -7.59 0.19
N ARG A 209 -6.15 -7.86 1.48
CA ARG A 209 -7.21 -8.11 2.46
C ARG A 209 -8.12 -6.89 2.64
N VAL A 210 -7.55 -5.69 2.68
CA VAL A 210 -8.32 -4.44 2.70
C VAL A 210 -9.15 -4.28 1.42
N ALA A 211 -8.61 -4.66 0.25
CA ALA A 211 -9.35 -4.62 -1.01
C ALA A 211 -10.55 -5.58 -1.03
N GLU A 212 -10.41 -6.78 -0.47
CA GLU A 212 -11.53 -7.73 -0.31
C GLU A 212 -12.63 -7.12 0.55
N ILE A 213 -12.27 -6.54 1.70
CA ILE A 213 -13.23 -5.89 2.61
C ILE A 213 -13.91 -4.71 1.93
N ASN A 214 -13.16 -3.91 1.15
CA ASN A 214 -13.69 -2.81 0.35
C ASN A 214 -14.70 -3.26 -0.70
N GLY A 215 -14.52 -4.46 -1.26
CA GLY A 215 -15.42 -5.05 -2.24
C GLY A 215 -16.65 -5.75 -1.65
N MET A 216 -16.76 -5.91 -0.33
CA MET A 216 -17.88 -6.61 0.30
C MET A 216 -19.19 -5.83 0.15
N ALA A 217 -20.23 -6.51 -0.35
CA ALA A 217 -21.58 -5.93 -0.45
C ALA A 217 -22.16 -5.55 0.93
N ASN A 218 -21.78 -6.29 1.98
CA ASN A 218 -22.18 -6.09 3.37
C ASN A 218 -21.07 -5.47 4.25
N LYS A 219 -20.11 -4.73 3.65
CA LYS A 219 -18.98 -4.11 4.38
C LYS A 219 -19.43 -3.35 5.63
N ALA A 220 -20.48 -2.54 5.53
CA ALA A 220 -20.96 -1.73 6.65
C ALA A 220 -21.42 -2.59 7.83
N ASP A 221 -22.11 -3.71 7.56
CA ASP A 221 -22.59 -4.62 8.60
C ASP A 221 -21.43 -5.38 9.25
N VAL A 222 -20.45 -5.83 8.45
CA VAL A 222 -19.22 -6.47 8.93
C VAL A 222 -18.45 -5.51 9.83
N LEU A 223 -18.21 -4.27 9.41
CA LEU A 223 -17.42 -3.31 10.19
C LEU A 223 -18.14 -2.83 11.46
N ALA A 224 -19.47 -2.86 11.48
CA ALA A 224 -20.26 -2.50 12.67
C ALA A 224 -20.19 -3.54 13.80
N GLN A 225 -19.67 -4.74 13.54
CA GLN A 225 -19.56 -5.79 14.56
C GLN A 225 -18.31 -5.61 15.43
N GLY A 226 -18.52 -5.50 16.74
CA GLY A 226 -17.44 -5.49 17.73
C GLY A 226 -16.33 -4.47 17.39
N GLU A 227 -15.08 -4.93 17.43
CA GLU A 227 -13.91 -4.10 17.12
C GLU A 227 -13.54 -4.08 15.62
N ASN A 228 -14.38 -4.60 14.72
CA ASN A 228 -14.04 -4.73 13.30
C ASN A 228 -13.69 -3.38 12.65
N GLN A 229 -14.45 -2.32 12.97
CA GLN A 229 -14.12 -0.96 12.50
C GLN A 229 -12.71 -0.54 12.92
N LYS A 230 -12.33 -0.77 14.18
CA LYS A 230 -11.01 -0.42 14.71
C LYS A 230 -9.90 -1.28 14.10
N LYS A 231 -10.12 -2.58 13.89
CA LYS A 231 -9.19 -3.47 13.17
C LYS A 231 -8.95 -2.95 11.75
N TYR A 232 -10.02 -2.56 11.03
CA TYR A 232 -9.95 -1.98 9.69
C TYR A 232 -9.23 -0.64 9.64
N ASP A 233 -9.55 0.28 10.56
CA ASP A 233 -8.91 1.60 10.65
C ASP A 233 -7.42 1.46 11.01
N GLY A 234 -7.09 0.56 11.93
CA GLY A 234 -5.71 0.24 12.31
C GLY A 234 -4.90 -0.32 11.15
N ALA A 235 -5.46 -1.29 10.41
CA ALA A 235 -4.83 -1.81 9.19
C ALA A 235 -4.62 -0.72 8.13
N THR A 236 -5.61 0.15 7.94
CA THR A 236 -5.52 1.27 7.00
C THR A 236 -4.44 2.27 7.42
N ALA A 237 -4.28 2.53 8.73
CA ALA A 237 -3.21 3.37 9.26
C ALA A 237 -1.83 2.75 9.03
N VAL A 238 -1.66 1.46 9.33
CA VAL A 238 -0.43 0.69 9.06
C VAL A 238 -0.08 0.70 7.57
N LEU A 239 -1.07 0.61 6.67
CA LEU A 239 -0.81 0.69 5.23
C LEU A 239 -0.30 2.07 4.79
N LYS A 240 -0.88 3.15 5.31
CA LYS A 240 -0.53 4.54 4.95
C LYS A 240 0.82 4.99 5.52
N ASP A 241 1.24 4.44 6.65
CA ASP A 241 2.52 4.76 7.28
C ASP A 241 3.67 4.01 6.61
N MET A 242 4.50 4.71 5.85
CA MET A 242 5.65 4.12 5.15
C MET A 242 6.71 3.52 6.09
N GLU A 243 6.78 3.97 7.35
CA GLU A 243 7.75 3.48 8.35
C GLU A 243 7.24 2.28 9.17
N SER A 244 6.00 1.82 8.91
CA SER A 244 5.45 0.63 9.57
C SER A 244 6.33 -0.61 9.36
N THR A 245 6.53 -1.37 10.44
CA THR A 245 7.35 -2.59 10.46
C THR A 245 6.62 -3.77 9.83
N GLN A 246 7.34 -4.83 9.46
CA GLN A 246 6.71 -6.06 8.99
C GLN A 246 5.79 -6.65 10.08
N ASP A 247 6.22 -6.65 11.34
CA ASP A 247 5.42 -7.15 12.46
C ASP A 247 4.09 -6.40 12.61
N SER A 248 4.06 -5.08 12.40
CA SER A 248 2.81 -4.31 12.47
C SER A 248 1.88 -4.62 11.30
N VAL A 249 2.45 -4.82 10.10
CA VAL A 249 1.70 -5.27 8.92
C VAL A 249 1.11 -6.65 9.13
N ASP A 250 1.89 -7.61 9.62
CA ASP A 250 1.48 -8.98 9.85
C ASP A 250 0.42 -9.06 10.97
N THR A 251 0.59 -8.27 12.03
CA THR A 251 -0.41 -8.14 13.12
C THR A 251 -1.73 -7.57 12.60
N ALA A 252 -1.68 -6.51 11.79
CA ALA A 252 -2.88 -5.94 11.19
C ALA A 252 -3.58 -6.92 10.24
N LEU A 253 -2.82 -7.68 9.45
CA LEU A 253 -3.38 -8.72 8.58
C LEU A 253 -4.05 -9.83 9.38
N ALA A 254 -3.40 -10.33 10.44
CA ALA A 254 -3.99 -11.32 11.33
C ALA A 254 -5.31 -10.82 11.94
N ALA A 255 -5.37 -9.55 12.34
CA ALA A 255 -6.60 -8.94 12.85
C ALA A 255 -7.71 -8.88 11.79
N LEU A 256 -7.40 -8.53 10.54
CA LEU A 256 -8.40 -8.49 9.44
C LEU A 256 -8.85 -9.87 8.95
N ASN A 257 -8.04 -10.91 9.16
CA ASN A 257 -8.46 -12.28 8.85
C ASN A 257 -9.46 -12.83 9.89
N ARG A 258 -9.59 -12.13 11.02
CA ARG A 258 -10.52 -12.43 12.13
C ARG A 258 -11.60 -11.35 12.25
N LEU A 259 -12.03 -10.80 11.11
CA LEU A 259 -13.25 -9.99 11.07
C LEU A 259 -14.44 -10.93 11.30
N ASP A 260 -15.36 -10.51 12.15
CA ASP A 260 -16.58 -11.24 12.59
C ASP A 260 -16.37 -12.14 13.82
N GLU A 261 -15.14 -12.23 14.32
CA GLU A 261 -14.92 -12.66 15.70
C GLU A 261 -15.21 -11.49 16.63
N ALA A 262 -15.98 -11.75 17.68
CA ALA A 262 -16.37 -10.75 18.66
C ALA A 262 -15.13 -10.11 19.33
N PRO A 263 -15.28 -8.93 19.98
CA PRO A 263 -14.19 -8.35 20.75
C PRO A 263 -13.63 -9.39 21.72
N ALA A 264 -12.31 -9.46 21.88
CA ALA A 264 -11.70 -10.36 22.87
C ALA A 264 -12.19 -9.97 24.27
N VAL A 265 -13.23 -10.64 24.76
CA VAL A 265 -13.68 -10.52 26.14
C VAL A 265 -12.82 -11.48 26.95
N THR A 266 -12.26 -11.03 28.07
CA THR A 266 -11.46 -11.91 28.93
C THR A 266 -12.35 -13.05 29.43
N GLY A 267 -12.11 -14.28 28.97
CA GLY A 267 -12.94 -15.45 29.24
C GLY A 267 -13.93 -15.85 28.15
N ASP A 268 -13.96 -15.14 27.01
CA ASP A 268 -14.68 -15.54 25.80
C ASP A 268 -13.77 -16.43 24.96
N ALA A 269 -13.96 -17.74 25.12
CA ALA A 269 -13.14 -18.78 24.54
C ALA A 269 -13.61 -19.19 23.13
N ASP A 270 -14.89 -18.98 22.79
CA ASP A 270 -15.41 -19.23 21.44
C ASP A 270 -15.43 -17.99 20.53
N GLY A 271 -15.17 -16.81 21.09
CA GLY A 271 -15.05 -15.54 20.37
C GLY A 271 -16.39 -14.99 19.91
N ASP A 272 -17.49 -15.32 20.59
CA ASP A 272 -18.85 -14.87 20.26
C ASP A 272 -19.27 -13.58 20.99
N GLY A 273 -18.46 -13.11 21.95
CA GLY A 273 -18.64 -11.87 22.70
C GLY A 273 -19.46 -12.04 23.98
N TYR A 274 -19.88 -13.26 24.30
CA TYR A 274 -20.69 -13.63 25.45
C TYR A 274 -20.03 -14.74 26.24
N ILE A 275 -19.80 -14.52 27.54
CA ILE A 275 -19.21 -15.56 28.36
C ILE A 275 -20.31 -16.47 28.91
N THR A 276 -20.48 -17.63 28.30
CA THR A 276 -21.54 -18.59 28.52
C THR A 276 -21.01 -20.00 28.82
N GLY A 277 -21.93 -20.98 28.82
CA GLY A 277 -21.56 -22.39 28.97
C GLY A 277 -20.77 -22.93 27.76
N ASN A 278 -20.82 -22.26 26.61
CA ASN A 278 -20.07 -22.66 25.42
C ASN A 278 -18.57 -22.42 25.60
N ASP A 279 -18.16 -21.32 26.23
CA ASP A 279 -16.77 -21.04 26.56
C ASP A 279 -16.17 -22.08 27.50
N LEU A 280 -16.94 -22.44 28.52
CA LEU A 280 -16.62 -23.56 29.41
C LEU A 280 -16.45 -24.87 28.64
N ALA A 281 -17.25 -25.10 27.61
CA ALA A 281 -17.12 -26.29 26.77
C ALA A 281 -15.85 -26.25 25.90
N VAL A 282 -15.46 -25.07 25.39
CA VAL A 282 -14.19 -24.89 24.66
C VAL A 282 -13.00 -25.17 25.57
N VAL A 283 -12.91 -24.52 26.74
CA VAL A 283 -11.80 -24.74 27.69
C VAL A 283 -11.73 -26.21 28.12
N ASN A 284 -12.86 -26.84 28.44
CA ASN A 284 -12.89 -28.26 28.82
C ASN A 284 -12.49 -29.20 27.68
N LYS A 285 -12.81 -28.86 26.42
CA LYS A 285 -12.45 -29.66 25.24
C LYS A 285 -10.94 -29.72 25.03
N TYR A 286 -10.23 -28.63 25.31
CA TYR A 286 -8.78 -28.51 25.12
C TYR A 286 -7.98 -28.60 26.43
N PHE A 287 -8.62 -28.92 27.56
CA PHE A 287 -7.99 -28.97 28.87
C PHE A 287 -6.76 -29.89 28.90
N GLY A 288 -5.64 -29.38 29.43
CA GLY A 288 -4.36 -30.08 29.51
C GLY A 288 -3.54 -30.08 28.23
N THR A 289 -3.91 -29.28 27.23
CA THR A 289 -3.15 -29.12 25.98
C THR A 289 -2.34 -27.83 25.94
N THR A 290 -1.38 -27.76 25.02
CA THR A 290 -0.63 -26.55 24.66
C THR A 290 -1.18 -26.04 23.35
N VAL A 291 -1.39 -24.73 23.25
CA VAL A 291 -1.97 -24.07 22.09
C VAL A 291 -1.18 -22.80 21.75
N GLU A 292 -1.44 -22.20 20.59
CA GLU A 292 -0.99 -20.83 20.36
C GLU A 292 -1.67 -19.91 21.36
N THR A 293 -0.90 -18.97 21.94
CA THR A 293 -1.38 -18.09 23.01
C THR A 293 -2.67 -17.37 22.61
N GLY A 294 -3.71 -17.47 23.44
CA GLY A 294 -5.00 -16.82 23.17
C GLY A 294 -5.96 -17.59 22.25
N GLN A 295 -5.71 -18.88 21.96
CA GLN A 295 -6.55 -19.72 21.11
C GLN A 295 -7.15 -20.92 21.85
N ASN A 296 -8.22 -21.51 21.30
CA ASN A 296 -8.75 -22.82 21.73
C ASN A 296 -9.00 -22.92 23.25
N GLY A 297 -9.46 -21.83 23.87
CA GLY A 297 -9.73 -21.76 25.31
C GLY A 297 -8.59 -21.29 26.19
N ASP A 298 -7.45 -20.84 25.62
CA ASP A 298 -6.38 -20.17 26.36
C ASP A 298 -6.78 -18.72 26.60
N VAL A 299 -7.57 -18.50 27.63
CA VAL A 299 -8.19 -17.19 27.91
C VAL A 299 -7.33 -16.31 28.81
N ASP A 300 -6.25 -16.86 29.39
CA ASP A 300 -5.22 -16.09 30.10
C ASP A 300 -3.91 -15.87 29.32
N ALA A 301 -3.84 -16.44 28.11
CA ALA A 301 -2.77 -16.30 27.13
C ALA A 301 -1.40 -16.81 27.61
N ASP A 302 -1.38 -17.82 28.49
CA ASP A 302 -0.15 -18.43 29.00
C ASP A 302 0.36 -19.60 28.11
N GLY A 303 -0.40 -19.98 27.09
CA GLY A 303 -0.10 -21.05 26.15
C GLY A 303 -0.51 -22.46 26.62
N PHE A 304 -1.12 -22.59 27.80
CA PHE A 304 -1.55 -23.86 28.38
C PHE A 304 -3.00 -23.80 28.85
N ILE A 305 -3.83 -24.75 28.39
CA ILE A 305 -5.22 -24.82 28.86
C ILE A 305 -5.28 -25.53 30.20
N THR A 306 -5.49 -24.78 31.28
CA THR A 306 -5.45 -25.28 32.65
C THR A 306 -6.68 -24.89 33.48
N GLY A 307 -6.60 -25.12 34.80
CA GLY A 307 -7.62 -24.66 35.73
C GLY A 307 -7.70 -23.14 35.84
N ASN A 308 -6.66 -22.40 35.40
CA ASN A 308 -6.66 -20.94 35.40
C ASN A 308 -7.62 -20.40 34.34
N ASP A 309 -7.63 -20.97 33.13
CA ASP A 309 -8.58 -20.62 32.07
C ASP A 309 -10.03 -20.85 32.51
N LEU A 310 -10.29 -22.00 33.11
CA LEU A 310 -11.59 -22.31 33.72
C LEU A 310 -11.98 -21.27 34.78
N ALA A 311 -11.03 -20.81 35.59
CA ALA A 311 -11.29 -19.78 36.60
C ALA A 311 -11.58 -18.42 35.95
N VAL A 312 -10.91 -18.09 34.84
CA VAL A 312 -11.16 -16.87 34.07
C VAL A 312 -12.56 -16.89 33.47
N VAL A 313 -12.95 -17.94 32.75
CA VAL A 313 -14.31 -18.06 32.18
C VAL A 313 -15.38 -17.99 33.27
N ASN A 314 -15.21 -18.72 34.37
CA ASN A 314 -16.17 -18.68 35.49
C ASN A 314 -16.26 -17.30 36.17
N LYS A 315 -15.15 -16.57 36.25
CA LYS A 315 -15.10 -15.24 36.86
C LYS A 315 -15.94 -14.23 36.08
N TYR A 316 -15.97 -14.36 34.76
CA TYR A 316 -16.67 -13.44 33.87
C TYR A 316 -17.96 -14.02 33.29
N PHE A 317 -18.43 -15.17 33.79
CA PHE A 317 -19.64 -15.84 33.30
C PHE A 317 -20.88 -14.94 33.37
N GLY A 318 -21.62 -14.88 32.27
CA GLY A 318 -22.82 -14.04 32.13
C GLY A 318 -22.54 -12.57 31.84
N THR A 319 -21.27 -12.19 31.61
CA THR A 319 -20.90 -10.84 31.17
C THR A 319 -20.86 -10.74 29.64
N THR A 320 -20.99 -9.51 29.13
CA THR A 320 -20.87 -9.16 27.71
C THR A 320 -19.81 -8.08 27.56
N GLY A 321 -19.02 -8.12 26.50
CA GLY A 321 -17.97 -7.13 26.19
C GLY A 321 -18.46 -5.69 25.90
N LEU A 322 -19.74 -5.38 26.13
CA LEU A 322 -20.36 -4.07 25.85
C LEU A 322 -20.36 -3.10 27.05
N ASN A 323 -19.76 -3.46 28.19
CA ASN A 323 -19.82 -2.67 29.43
C ASN A 323 -18.45 -2.20 29.95
N GLU A 324 -17.48 -1.93 29.08
CA GLU A 324 -16.29 -1.13 29.40
C GLU A 324 -16.06 -0.02 28.37
#